data_AF-A0A896T776-F1
#
_entry.id   AF-A0A896T776-F1
#
_cell.length_a   1.000
_cell.length_b   1.000
_cell.length_c   1.000
_cell.angle_alpha   90.00
_cell.angle_beta   90.00
_cell.angle_gamma   90.00
#
_symmetry.space_group_name_H-M   'P 1'
#
loop_
_entity.id
_entity.type
_entity.pdbx_description
1 polymer ?
#
loop_
_entity_poly.entity_id
_entity_poly.type
_entity_poly.pdbx_seq_one_letter_code
_entity_poly.pdbx_strand_id
1 'polypeptide(L)'
;MEKFKGSLGSVVRGLGFLFVVLFLIMITSTINNVLGIIVFLGLLGFTIYYLLSGRKNTGNFISKITNKILWLVTLILFVATTGVLTVHSNQIKLKEARTELTKSDKKLSNLSSEYVSIETQKDVKAEQKDTHQINQSKNNEKIKAETKRINHLISVVKSEQKAVDDILNQSAELKNDENILSEDKASLDKLEQKANNYQSLKSYKKESENLLELISVHNQREEQLKTVATTLKDKNLSAQDKSQLDKLVLEIKKAKKVSDIEDKMSEISTALETAQSNIQTKNEVDDKKAQLNSTVKSAQSLLSDTYISAADKTLIQESIDSVNKAETLDELDKASQNIIDNTSKVKANNETAKAAADKKKEMTNKKE
;
A
#
# COMPACT_ATOMS: atom_id res chain seq x y z
N MET A 1 -78.23 41.44 -65.73
CA MET A 1 -77.54 40.98 -64.51
C MET A 1 -76.38 40.01 -64.82
N GLU A 2 -75.64 40.20 -65.94
CA GLU A 2 -74.53 39.31 -66.36
C GLU A 2 -73.13 39.94 -66.27
N LYS A 3 -73.01 41.27 -66.17
CA LYS A 3 -71.70 41.93 -66.04
C LYS A 3 -71.13 41.96 -64.61
N PHE A 4 -71.89 41.54 -63.60
CA PHE A 4 -71.44 41.53 -62.19
C PHE A 4 -70.88 40.18 -61.69
N LYS A 5 -71.01 39.09 -62.46
CA LYS A 5 -70.41 37.79 -62.10
C LYS A 5 -68.94 37.65 -62.52
N GLY A 6 -68.48 38.44 -63.49
CA GLY A 6 -67.11 38.38 -64.01
C GLY A 6 -66.06 39.07 -63.15
N SER A 7 -66.39 40.21 -62.50
CA SER A 7 -65.40 40.98 -61.73
C SER A 7 -65.26 40.50 -60.27
N LEU A 8 -66.32 39.94 -59.67
CA LEU A 8 -66.24 39.40 -58.30
C LEU A 8 -65.26 38.21 -58.22
N GLY A 9 -65.23 37.35 -59.24
CA GLY A 9 -64.33 36.20 -59.28
C GLY A 9 -62.85 36.56 -59.38
N SER A 10 -62.51 37.67 -60.03
CA SER A 10 -61.12 38.15 -60.15
C SER A 10 -60.65 38.83 -58.86
N VAL A 11 -61.51 39.62 -58.22
CA VAL A 11 -61.19 40.35 -56.99
C VAL A 11 -61.10 39.40 -55.79
N VAL A 12 -61.99 38.40 -55.69
CA VAL A 12 -61.93 37.37 -54.64
C VAL A 12 -60.72 36.44 -54.81
N ARG A 13 -60.29 36.16 -56.04
CA ARG A 13 -59.04 35.40 -56.30
C ARG A 13 -57.79 36.22 -55.98
N GLY A 14 -57.79 37.52 -56.28
CA GLY A 14 -56.68 38.42 -55.93
C GLY A 14 -56.51 38.62 -54.42
N LEU A 15 -57.63 38.78 -53.70
CA LEU A 15 -57.64 38.86 -52.23
C LEU A 15 -57.27 37.52 -51.58
N GLY A 16 -57.75 36.40 -52.11
CA GLY A 16 -57.35 35.07 -51.63
C GLY A 16 -55.85 34.82 -51.80
N PHE A 17 -55.25 35.27 -52.90
CA PHE A 17 -53.80 35.17 -53.12
C PHE A 17 -53.01 36.04 -52.15
N LEU A 18 -53.49 37.26 -51.87
CA LEU A 18 -52.87 38.15 -50.89
C LEU A 18 -52.90 37.56 -49.47
N PHE A 19 -54.01 36.93 -49.07
CA PHE A 19 -54.12 36.26 -47.76
C PHE A 19 -53.23 35.02 -47.66
N VAL A 20 -53.07 34.24 -48.73
CA VAL A 20 -52.14 33.10 -48.76
C VAL A 20 -50.69 33.55 -48.69
N VAL A 21 -50.32 34.62 -49.40
CA VAL A 21 -48.97 35.19 -49.34
C VAL A 21 -48.68 35.78 -47.96
N LEU A 22 -49.62 36.50 -47.36
CA LEU A 22 -49.47 37.03 -45.99
C LEU A 22 -49.39 35.91 -44.94
N PHE A 23 -50.17 34.85 -45.08
CA PHE A 23 -50.12 33.67 -44.21
C PHE A 23 -48.78 32.92 -44.35
N LEU A 24 -48.22 32.82 -45.56
CA LEU A 24 -46.91 32.24 -45.81
C LEU A 24 -45.76 33.08 -45.24
N ILE A 25 -45.83 34.41 -45.35
CA ILE A 25 -44.85 35.33 -44.72
C ILE A 25 -44.89 35.17 -43.19
N MET A 26 -46.08 35.01 -42.60
CA MET A 26 -46.24 34.78 -41.16
C MET A 26 -45.61 33.45 -40.70
N ILE A 27 -45.78 32.37 -41.48
CA ILE A 27 -45.15 31.06 -41.20
C ILE A 27 -43.62 31.13 -41.34
N THR A 28 -43.10 31.87 -42.33
CA THR A 28 -41.66 32.00 -42.57
C THR A 28 -40.96 32.83 -41.47
N SER A 29 -41.67 33.79 -40.86
CA SER A 29 -41.20 34.58 -39.72
C SER A 29 -41.22 33.80 -38.39
N THR A 30 -42.15 32.85 -38.25
CA THR A 30 -42.37 32.10 -36.99
C THR A 30 -41.53 30.81 -36.91
N ILE A 31 -41.21 30.19 -38.05
CA ILE A 31 -40.47 28.93 -38.13
C ILE A 31 -39.14 29.20 -38.83
N ASN A 32 -38.11 29.52 -38.04
CA ASN A 32 -36.73 29.70 -38.51
C ASN A 32 -36.07 28.35 -38.87
N ASN A 33 -36.80 27.47 -39.58
CA ASN A 33 -36.40 26.10 -39.81
C ASN A 33 -36.75 25.60 -41.22
N VAL A 34 -35.89 24.73 -41.73
CA VAL A 34 -35.87 24.14 -43.08
C VAL A 34 -37.24 23.58 -43.52
N LEU A 35 -38.07 23.14 -42.58
CA LEU A 35 -39.43 22.69 -42.84
C LEU A 35 -40.33 23.77 -43.47
N GLY A 36 -40.17 25.04 -43.06
CA GLY A 36 -40.93 26.16 -43.61
C GLY A 36 -40.59 26.45 -45.07
N ILE A 37 -39.31 26.31 -45.44
CA ILE A 37 -38.84 26.49 -46.82
C ILE A 37 -39.33 25.33 -47.72
N ILE A 38 -39.34 24.10 -47.21
CA ILE A 38 -39.86 22.92 -47.94
C ILE A 38 -41.37 23.07 -48.21
N VAL A 39 -42.14 23.49 -47.20
CA VAL A 39 -43.59 23.72 -47.36
C VAL A 39 -43.86 24.88 -48.33
N PHE A 40 -43.07 25.96 -48.27
CA PHE A 40 -43.18 27.10 -49.17
C PHE A 40 -42.92 26.70 -50.64
N LEU A 41 -41.84 25.96 -50.91
CA LEU A 41 -41.50 25.50 -52.26
C LEU A 41 -42.51 24.48 -52.80
N GLY A 42 -43.03 23.60 -51.96
CA GLY A 42 -44.10 22.66 -52.31
C GLY A 42 -45.39 23.38 -52.72
N LEU A 43 -45.78 24.41 -51.97
CA LEU A 43 -46.95 25.25 -52.29
C LEU A 43 -46.72 26.08 -53.55
N LEU A 44 -45.52 26.63 -53.77
CA LEU A 44 -45.19 27.36 -54.99
C LEU A 44 -45.29 26.45 -56.23
N GLY A 45 -44.76 25.23 -56.14
CA GLY A 45 -44.88 24.21 -57.19
C GLY A 45 -46.33 23.81 -57.46
N PHE A 46 -47.13 23.62 -56.41
CA PHE A 46 -48.56 23.32 -56.53
C PHE A 46 -49.34 24.45 -57.20
N THR A 47 -49.02 25.70 -56.86
CA THR A 47 -49.69 26.88 -57.43
C THR A 47 -49.35 27.04 -58.92
N ILE A 48 -48.08 26.82 -59.30
CA ILE A 48 -47.64 26.85 -60.71
C ILE A 48 -48.29 25.70 -61.51
N TYR A 49 -48.37 24.50 -60.94
CA TYR A 49 -49.02 23.34 -61.54
C TYR A 49 -50.52 23.58 -61.81
N TYR A 50 -51.22 24.19 -60.86
CA TYR A 50 -52.65 24.50 -60.98
C TYR A 50 -52.90 25.63 -62.00
N LEU A 51 -52.02 26.63 -62.07
CA LEU A 51 -52.11 27.73 -63.05
C LEU A 51 -51.86 27.24 -64.50
N LEU A 52 -50.98 26.26 -64.69
CA LEU A 52 -50.63 25.69 -66.00
C LEU A 52 -51.65 24.65 -66.50
N SER A 53 -52.32 23.94 -65.58
CA SER A 53 -53.35 22.94 -65.92
C SER A 53 -54.66 23.55 -66.46
N GLY A 54 -54.85 24.86 -66.34
CA GLY A 54 -56.01 25.59 -66.87
C GLY A 54 -55.92 25.97 -68.36
N ARG A 55 -54.80 25.71 -69.06
CA ARG A 55 -54.62 26.07 -70.48
C ARG A 55 -54.74 24.85 -71.39
N LYS A 56 -55.76 24.84 -72.26
CA LYS A 56 -55.98 23.84 -73.33
C LYS A 56 -54.93 24.01 -74.45
N ASN A 57 -53.68 23.58 -74.23
CA ASN A 57 -52.70 23.16 -75.26
C ASN A 57 -51.31 22.91 -74.63
N THR A 58 -51.20 21.91 -73.77
CA THR A 58 -50.04 21.75 -72.87
C THR A 58 -49.37 20.37 -72.93
N GLY A 59 -49.64 19.56 -73.95
CA GLY A 59 -49.08 18.21 -74.06
C GLY A 59 -47.55 18.15 -74.22
N ASN A 60 -46.95 19.09 -74.97
CA ASN A 60 -45.52 19.01 -75.32
C ASN A 60 -44.59 19.93 -74.50
N PHE A 61 -45.12 20.96 -73.83
CA PHE A 61 -44.32 21.92 -73.06
C PHE A 61 -44.17 21.50 -71.59
N ILE A 62 -45.20 20.83 -71.02
CA ILE A 62 -45.19 20.37 -69.63
C ILE A 62 -44.20 19.22 -69.44
N SER A 63 -44.11 18.26 -70.37
CA SER A 63 -43.22 17.08 -70.23
C SER A 63 -41.73 17.45 -70.11
N LYS A 64 -41.24 18.42 -70.91
CA LYS A 64 -39.81 18.80 -70.92
C LYS A 64 -39.39 19.70 -69.75
N ILE A 65 -40.29 20.55 -69.26
CA ILE A 65 -40.00 21.48 -68.14
C ILE A 65 -40.18 20.78 -66.78
N THR A 66 -41.20 19.92 -66.65
CA THR A 66 -41.48 19.22 -65.40
C THR A 66 -40.34 18.28 -65.00
N ASN A 67 -39.72 17.58 -65.95
CA ASN A 67 -38.63 16.66 -65.63
C ASN A 67 -37.32 17.36 -65.22
N LYS A 68 -37.00 18.52 -65.82
CA LYS A 68 -35.81 19.31 -65.47
C LYS A 68 -35.96 20.07 -64.15
N ILE A 69 -37.13 20.66 -63.88
CA ILE A 69 -37.39 21.36 -62.63
C ILE A 69 -37.50 20.36 -61.47
N LEU A 70 -38.14 19.20 -61.68
CA LEU A 70 -38.22 18.15 -60.67
C LEU A 70 -36.82 17.63 -60.31
N TRP A 71 -35.94 17.39 -61.28
CA TRP A 71 -34.55 17.01 -61.00
C TRP A 71 -33.77 18.08 -60.22
N LEU A 72 -33.96 19.35 -60.54
CA LEU A 72 -33.26 20.46 -59.89
C LEU A 72 -33.75 20.66 -58.44
N VAL A 73 -35.07 20.53 -58.20
CA VAL A 73 -35.67 20.56 -56.86
C VAL A 73 -35.23 19.34 -56.03
N THR A 74 -35.16 18.15 -56.64
CA THR A 74 -34.71 16.93 -55.95
C THR A 74 -33.22 16.99 -55.60
N LEU A 75 -32.38 17.55 -56.48
CA LEU A 75 -30.96 17.77 -56.21
C LEU A 75 -30.74 18.80 -55.10
N ILE A 76 -31.49 19.91 -55.10
CA ILE A 76 -31.42 20.92 -54.03
C ILE A 76 -31.92 20.33 -52.70
N LEU A 77 -33.00 19.56 -52.69
CA LEU A 77 -33.48 18.85 -51.50
C LEU A 77 -32.48 17.79 -51.02
N PHE A 78 -31.83 17.05 -51.92
CA PHE A 78 -30.81 16.06 -51.55
C PHE A 78 -29.56 16.73 -50.98
N VAL A 79 -29.06 17.81 -51.58
CA VAL A 79 -27.91 18.59 -51.07
C VAL A 79 -28.25 19.30 -49.77
N ALA A 80 -29.47 19.83 -49.63
CA ALA A 80 -29.92 20.47 -48.39
C ALA A 80 -30.14 19.46 -47.26
N THR A 81 -30.76 18.30 -47.53
CA THR A 81 -30.98 17.26 -46.50
C THR A 81 -29.68 16.59 -46.09
N THR A 82 -28.83 16.16 -47.04
CA THR A 82 -27.54 15.53 -46.73
C THR A 82 -26.57 16.51 -46.08
N GLY A 83 -26.50 17.76 -46.56
CA GLY A 83 -25.66 18.81 -45.98
C GLY A 83 -26.11 19.26 -44.58
N VAL A 84 -27.42 19.44 -44.34
CA VAL A 84 -27.92 19.85 -43.03
C VAL A 84 -27.87 18.70 -42.02
N LEU A 85 -28.17 17.46 -42.40
CA LEU A 85 -28.06 16.29 -41.50
C LEU A 85 -26.60 16.03 -41.09
N THR A 86 -25.64 16.16 -42.01
CA THR A 86 -24.20 16.01 -41.68
C THR A 86 -23.67 17.16 -40.83
N VAL A 87 -24.09 18.41 -41.08
CA VAL A 87 -23.72 19.56 -40.25
C VAL A 87 -24.32 19.47 -38.85
N HIS A 88 -25.58 19.05 -38.71
CA HIS A 88 -26.24 18.91 -37.40
C HIS A 88 -25.65 17.74 -36.58
N SER A 89 -25.37 16.60 -37.22
CA SER A 89 -24.68 15.48 -36.56
C SER A 89 -23.27 15.86 -36.08
N ASN A 90 -22.52 16.62 -36.88
CA ASN A 90 -21.20 17.12 -36.47
C ASN A 90 -21.27 18.14 -35.33
N GLN A 91 -22.32 18.97 -35.29
CA GLN A 91 -22.54 19.91 -34.17
C GLN A 91 -22.89 19.17 -32.86
N ILE A 92 -23.71 18.12 -32.93
CA ILE A 92 -24.06 17.29 -31.76
C ILE A 92 -22.81 16.60 -31.21
N LYS A 93 -22.04 15.92 -32.07
CA LYS A 93 -20.78 15.25 -31.69
C LYS A 93 -19.76 16.21 -31.07
N LEU A 94 -19.65 17.43 -31.62
CA LEU A 94 -18.76 18.46 -31.10
C LEU A 94 -19.20 18.93 -29.71
N LYS A 95 -20.51 19.10 -29.48
CA LYS A 95 -21.06 19.51 -28.17
C LYS A 95 -20.84 18.43 -27.10
N GLU A 96 -21.02 17.17 -27.46
CA GLU A 96 -20.74 16.04 -26.56
C GLU A 96 -19.25 15.99 -26.17
N ALA A 97 -18.34 16.08 -27.14
CA ALA A 97 -16.89 16.08 -26.87
C ALA A 97 -16.46 17.26 -25.97
N ARG A 98 -17.04 18.46 -26.16
CA ARG A 98 -16.79 19.62 -25.28
C ARG A 98 -17.31 19.40 -23.85
N THR A 99 -18.46 18.75 -23.73
CA THR A 99 -19.04 18.42 -22.42
C THR A 99 -18.13 17.44 -21.67
N GLU A 100 -17.63 16.42 -22.35
CA GLU A 100 -16.68 15.46 -21.80
C GLU A 100 -15.36 16.13 -21.39
N LEU A 101 -14.78 16.97 -22.27
CA LEU A 101 -13.58 17.74 -21.98
C LEU A 101 -13.76 18.62 -20.73
N THR A 102 -14.86 19.36 -20.64
CA THR A 102 -15.16 20.24 -19.50
C THR A 102 -15.32 19.45 -18.20
N LYS A 103 -15.94 18.26 -18.26
CA LYS A 103 -16.09 17.37 -17.11
C LYS A 103 -14.73 16.83 -16.63
N SER A 104 -13.86 16.43 -17.56
CA SER A 104 -12.51 15.98 -17.25
C SER A 104 -11.66 17.10 -16.68
N ASP A 105 -11.67 18.29 -17.28
CA ASP A 105 -10.93 19.46 -16.79
C ASP A 105 -11.36 19.85 -15.37
N LYS A 106 -12.67 19.90 -15.10
CA LYS A 106 -13.20 20.14 -13.76
C LYS A 106 -12.78 19.04 -12.76
N LYS A 107 -12.70 17.79 -13.21
CA LYS A 107 -12.25 16.68 -12.35
C LYS A 107 -10.77 16.84 -12.00
N LEU A 108 -9.95 17.26 -12.96
CA LEU A 108 -8.53 17.52 -12.74
C LEU A 108 -8.33 18.73 -11.79
N SER A 109 -9.06 19.82 -11.98
CA SER A 109 -8.97 21.00 -11.12
C SER A 109 -9.43 20.75 -9.68
N ASN A 110 -10.32 19.78 -9.48
CA ASN A 110 -10.83 19.40 -8.17
C ASN A 110 -9.92 18.39 -7.44
N LEU A 111 -8.91 17.82 -8.10
CA LEU A 111 -7.90 17.03 -7.41
C LEU A 111 -6.98 17.97 -6.63
N SER A 112 -6.70 17.61 -5.37
CA SER A 112 -5.76 18.37 -4.56
C SER A 112 -4.40 18.45 -5.26
N SER A 113 -3.72 19.59 -5.16
CA SER A 113 -2.29 19.69 -5.52
C SER A 113 -1.38 19.11 -4.44
N GLU A 114 -1.95 18.76 -3.28
CA GLU A 114 -1.24 18.10 -2.19
C GLU A 114 -0.76 16.72 -2.61
N TYR A 115 0.45 16.37 -2.16
CA TYR A 115 1.12 15.11 -2.46
C TYR A 115 1.38 14.84 -3.95
N VAL A 116 1.43 15.89 -4.76
CA VAL A 116 1.78 15.82 -6.18
C VAL A 116 3.09 16.54 -6.43
N SER A 117 4.00 15.93 -7.20
CA SER A 117 5.30 16.53 -7.55
C SER A 117 5.17 17.87 -8.26
N ILE A 118 6.24 18.67 -8.15
CA ILE A 118 6.39 19.92 -8.90
C ILE A 118 6.28 19.67 -10.42
N GLU A 119 6.83 18.57 -10.92
CA GLU A 119 6.73 18.17 -12.33
C GLU A 119 5.29 17.93 -12.76
N THR A 120 4.56 17.04 -12.06
CA THR A 120 3.15 16.79 -12.38
C THR A 120 2.28 18.04 -12.22
N GLN A 121 2.53 18.87 -11.20
CA GLN A 121 1.82 20.15 -11.06
C GLN A 121 2.07 21.11 -12.22
N LYS A 122 3.29 21.12 -12.79
CA LYS A 122 3.62 21.93 -13.96
C LYS A 122 2.90 21.42 -15.21
N ASP A 123 2.85 20.10 -15.40
CA ASP A 123 2.13 19.47 -16.50
C ASP A 123 0.63 19.73 -16.41
N VAL A 124 0.04 19.66 -15.21
CA VAL A 124 -1.37 20.02 -14.95
C VAL A 124 -1.65 21.47 -15.36
N LYS A 125 -0.81 22.41 -14.93
CA LYS A 125 -0.98 23.83 -15.29
C LYS A 125 -0.83 24.08 -16.79
N ALA A 126 0.11 23.40 -17.44
CA ALA A 126 0.32 23.50 -18.89
C ALA A 126 -0.88 22.95 -19.66
N GLU A 127 -1.33 21.74 -19.32
CA GLU A 127 -2.45 21.08 -20.01
C GLU A 127 -3.77 21.84 -19.80
N GLN A 128 -4.04 22.35 -18.58
CA GLN A 128 -5.22 23.18 -18.33
C GLN A 128 -5.24 24.44 -19.20
N LYS A 129 -4.08 25.07 -19.43
CA LYS A 129 -3.96 26.25 -20.31
C LYS A 129 -4.25 25.89 -21.77
N ASP A 130 -3.76 24.75 -22.24
CA ASP A 130 -3.97 24.26 -23.61
C ASP A 130 -5.44 23.85 -23.83
N THR A 131 -6.04 23.21 -22.83
CA THR A 131 -7.46 22.83 -22.81
C THR A 131 -8.38 24.03 -23.04
N HIS A 132 -8.09 25.20 -22.44
CA HIS A 132 -8.88 26.41 -22.64
C HIS A 132 -8.87 26.87 -24.12
N GLN A 133 -7.74 26.73 -24.81
CA GLN A 133 -7.61 27.07 -26.22
C GLN A 133 -8.28 26.02 -27.13
N ILE A 134 -8.10 24.73 -26.80
CA ILE A 134 -8.62 23.62 -27.62
C ILE A 134 -10.14 23.52 -27.52
N ASN A 135 -10.74 23.84 -26.37
CA ASN A 135 -12.19 23.85 -26.19
C ASN A 135 -12.89 24.88 -27.11
N GLN A 136 -12.18 25.94 -27.49
CA GLN A 136 -12.68 26.94 -28.45
C GLN A 136 -12.58 26.46 -29.91
N SER A 137 -11.83 25.40 -30.19
CA SER A 137 -11.66 24.89 -31.55
C SER A 137 -12.94 24.27 -32.10
N LYS A 138 -13.07 24.25 -33.44
CA LYS A 138 -14.15 23.53 -34.16
C LYS A 138 -13.75 22.10 -34.53
N ASN A 139 -12.60 21.61 -34.06
CA ASN A 139 -12.05 20.32 -34.44
C ASN A 139 -12.33 19.28 -33.35
N ASN A 140 -13.28 18.40 -33.63
CA ASN A 140 -13.71 17.35 -32.71
C ASN A 140 -12.57 16.38 -32.34
N GLU A 141 -11.69 16.04 -33.28
CA GLU A 141 -10.56 15.12 -33.02
C GLU A 141 -9.55 15.76 -32.08
N LYS A 142 -9.30 17.08 -32.20
CA LYS A 142 -8.45 17.81 -31.25
C LYS A 142 -9.04 17.81 -29.83
N ILE A 143 -10.35 18.03 -29.70
CA ILE A 143 -11.04 18.00 -28.40
C ILE A 143 -10.97 16.61 -27.77
N LYS A 144 -11.23 15.55 -28.55
CA LYS A 144 -11.11 14.17 -28.05
C LYS A 144 -9.69 13.80 -27.65
N ALA A 145 -8.69 14.23 -28.42
CA ALA A 145 -7.28 14.01 -28.09
C ALA A 145 -6.93 14.70 -26.76
N GLU A 146 -7.39 15.93 -26.57
CA GLU A 146 -7.22 16.67 -25.31
C GLU A 146 -7.91 15.99 -24.13
N THR A 147 -9.16 15.55 -24.30
CA THR A 147 -9.88 14.80 -23.27
C THR A 147 -9.10 13.55 -22.83
N LYS A 148 -8.48 12.83 -23.77
CA LYS A 148 -7.63 11.67 -23.46
C LYS A 148 -6.39 12.08 -22.64
N ARG A 149 -5.74 13.19 -22.97
CA ARG A 149 -4.58 13.69 -22.22
C ARG A 149 -4.94 14.13 -20.81
N ILE A 150 -6.02 14.90 -20.63
CA ILE A 150 -6.52 15.25 -19.28
C ILE A 150 -6.84 13.99 -18.47
N ASN A 151 -7.54 13.02 -19.07
CA ASN A 151 -7.87 11.77 -18.38
C ASN A 151 -6.64 10.95 -17.99
N HIS A 152 -5.60 10.96 -18.83
CA HIS A 152 -4.30 10.36 -18.48
C HIS A 152 -3.68 11.09 -17.28
N LEU A 153 -3.66 12.42 -17.29
CA LEU A 153 -3.08 13.23 -16.21
C LEU A 153 -3.84 13.08 -14.88
N ILE A 154 -5.17 12.96 -14.92
CA ILE A 154 -5.99 12.58 -13.77
C ILE A 154 -5.53 11.25 -13.17
N SER A 155 -5.21 10.27 -14.03
CA SER A 155 -4.71 8.97 -13.57
C SER A 155 -3.33 9.09 -12.93
N VAL A 156 -2.44 9.89 -13.52
CA VAL A 156 -1.09 10.16 -12.99
C VAL A 156 -1.19 10.80 -11.60
N VAL A 157 -1.92 11.91 -11.47
CA VAL A 157 -2.13 12.61 -10.19
C VAL A 157 -2.66 11.67 -9.11
N LYS A 158 -3.69 10.87 -9.42
CA LYS A 158 -4.25 9.92 -8.46
C LYS A 158 -3.25 8.83 -8.05
N SER A 159 -2.48 8.31 -9.00
CA SER A 159 -1.49 7.28 -8.70
C SER A 159 -0.35 7.81 -7.84
N GLU A 160 0.04 9.06 -8.06
CA GLU A 160 1.08 9.75 -7.32
C GLU A 160 0.63 10.07 -5.89
N GLN A 161 -0.58 10.63 -5.72
CA GLN A 161 -1.18 10.83 -4.40
C GLN A 161 -1.23 9.54 -3.60
N LYS A 162 -1.74 8.46 -4.21
CA LYS A 162 -1.78 7.16 -3.54
C LYS A 162 -0.39 6.68 -3.12
N ALA A 163 0.61 6.80 -4.00
CA ALA A 163 1.97 6.37 -3.68
C ALA A 163 2.57 7.17 -2.52
N VAL A 164 2.30 8.47 -2.44
CA VAL A 164 2.74 9.31 -1.32
C VAL A 164 1.97 8.96 -0.05
N ASP A 165 0.65 8.77 -0.12
CA ASP A 165 -0.16 8.35 1.02
C ASP A 165 0.35 7.00 1.60
N ASP A 166 0.66 6.03 0.73
CA ASP A 166 1.22 4.73 1.15
C ASP A 166 2.57 4.92 1.89
N ILE A 167 3.44 5.83 1.41
CA ILE A 167 4.70 6.19 2.07
C ILE A 167 4.46 6.86 3.43
N LEU A 168 3.52 7.80 3.50
CA LEU A 168 3.21 8.53 4.73
C LEU A 168 2.59 7.61 5.79
N ASN A 169 1.76 6.65 5.38
CA ASN A 169 1.23 5.64 6.27
C ASN A 169 2.34 4.76 6.85
N GLN A 170 3.27 4.28 6.01
CA GLN A 170 4.44 3.51 6.49
C GLN A 170 5.34 4.34 7.43
N SER A 171 5.54 5.62 7.11
CA SER A 171 6.24 6.57 7.99
C SER A 171 5.58 6.65 9.35
N ALA A 172 4.26 6.81 9.38
CA ALA A 172 3.50 6.90 10.63
C ALA A 172 3.56 5.61 11.46
N GLU A 173 3.51 4.44 10.81
CA GLU A 173 3.67 3.15 11.47
C GLU A 173 5.05 3.05 12.15
N LEU A 174 6.13 3.30 11.41
CA LEU A 174 7.49 3.26 11.96
C LEU A 174 7.69 4.30 13.07
N LYS A 175 7.13 5.50 12.91
CA LYS A 175 7.22 6.60 13.88
C LYS A 175 6.58 6.31 15.24
N ASN A 176 5.64 5.37 15.26
CA ASN A 176 4.94 4.92 16.46
C ASN A 176 5.54 3.64 17.07
N ASP A 177 6.56 3.06 16.45
CA ASP A 177 7.29 1.92 17.02
C ASP A 177 7.94 2.31 18.35
N GLU A 178 7.86 1.43 19.35
CA GLU A 178 8.44 1.68 20.68
C GLU A 178 9.98 1.71 20.68
N ASN A 179 10.60 1.16 19.63
CA ASN A 179 12.04 1.05 19.46
C ASN A 179 12.63 2.19 18.61
N ILE A 180 11.81 3.11 18.11
CA ILE A 180 12.29 4.15 17.20
C ILE A 180 13.31 5.08 17.88
N LEU A 181 14.42 5.32 17.19
CA LEU A 181 15.41 6.31 17.60
C LEU A 181 14.94 7.74 17.34
N SER A 182 15.40 8.67 18.19
CA SER A 182 15.09 10.09 18.05
C SER A 182 15.49 10.68 16.70
N GLU A 183 16.64 10.25 16.17
CA GLU A 183 17.23 10.67 14.91
C GLU A 183 16.42 10.15 13.71
N ASP A 184 15.93 8.92 13.81
CA ASP A 184 15.07 8.29 12.80
C ASP A 184 13.71 8.98 12.78
N LYS A 185 13.13 9.28 13.95
CA LYS A 185 11.91 10.10 14.07
C LYS A 185 12.05 11.47 13.41
N ALA A 186 13.17 12.17 13.67
CA ALA A 186 13.46 13.45 13.03
C ALA A 186 13.67 13.33 11.51
N SER A 187 14.12 12.17 11.02
CA SER A 187 14.27 11.91 9.59
C SER A 187 12.92 11.64 8.91
N LEU A 188 12.01 10.91 9.59
CA LEU A 188 10.63 10.73 9.15
C LEU A 188 9.87 12.07 9.11
N ASP A 189 10.02 12.93 10.12
CA ASP A 189 9.42 14.27 10.11
C ASP A 189 9.82 15.09 8.88
N LYS A 190 11.10 15.01 8.47
CA LYS A 190 11.60 15.69 7.26
C LYS A 190 11.03 15.07 5.98
N LEU A 191 10.90 13.75 5.94
CA LEU A 191 10.30 13.02 4.82
C LEU A 191 8.82 13.38 4.64
N GLU A 192 8.07 13.47 5.74
CA GLU A 192 6.67 13.87 5.78
C GLU A 192 6.50 15.32 5.29
N GLN A 193 7.35 16.25 5.74
CA GLN A 193 7.34 17.63 5.25
C GLN A 193 7.63 17.72 3.75
N LYS A 194 8.55 16.89 3.25
CA LYS A 194 8.95 16.86 1.83
C LYS A 194 7.87 16.31 0.91
N ALA A 195 6.93 15.52 1.43
CA ALA A 195 5.79 14.98 0.68
C ALA A 195 4.97 16.06 -0.03
N ASN A 196 4.98 17.30 0.48
CA ASN A 196 4.25 18.42 -0.11
C ASN A 196 5.04 19.21 -1.16
N ASN A 197 6.33 18.95 -1.32
CA ASN A 197 7.20 19.78 -2.16
C ASN A 197 8.41 19.01 -2.70
N TYR A 198 8.15 17.91 -3.40
CA TYR A 198 9.18 17.09 -4.05
C TYR A 198 9.19 17.30 -5.57
N GLN A 199 10.38 17.17 -6.17
CA GLN A 199 10.58 17.45 -7.59
C GLN A 199 9.90 16.43 -8.51
N SER A 200 10.07 15.13 -8.24
CA SER A 200 9.49 14.01 -9.02
C SER A 200 9.12 12.84 -8.10
N LEU A 201 8.05 12.10 -8.43
CA LEU A 201 7.64 10.93 -7.64
C LEU A 201 8.74 9.87 -7.58
N LYS A 202 9.45 9.63 -8.68
CA LYS A 202 10.51 8.63 -8.75
C LYS A 202 11.63 8.90 -7.74
N SER A 203 12.07 10.16 -7.62
CA SER A 203 13.12 10.53 -6.68
C SER A 203 12.64 10.46 -5.24
N TYR A 204 11.43 10.96 -4.96
CA TYR A 204 10.85 10.94 -3.62
C TYR A 204 10.66 9.51 -3.15
N LYS A 205 10.02 8.66 -3.97
CA LYS A 205 9.79 7.25 -3.68
C LYS A 205 11.09 6.51 -3.35
N LYS A 206 12.14 6.66 -4.15
CA LYS A 206 13.43 6.00 -3.91
C LYS A 206 14.08 6.43 -2.59
N GLU A 207 14.06 7.73 -2.31
CA GLU A 207 14.59 8.28 -1.06
C GLU A 207 13.80 7.78 0.15
N SER A 208 12.48 7.78 0.04
CA SER A 208 11.57 7.29 1.07
C SER A 208 11.74 5.80 1.33
N GLU A 209 11.73 4.96 0.30
CA GLU A 209 11.91 3.51 0.44
C GLU A 209 13.21 3.17 1.17
N ASN A 210 14.33 3.78 0.76
CA ASN A 210 15.62 3.56 1.43
C ASN A 210 15.61 4.00 2.90
N LEU A 211 14.95 5.11 3.23
CA LEU A 211 14.88 5.61 4.60
C LEU A 211 14.00 4.71 5.46
N LEU A 212 12.81 4.35 4.97
CA LEU A 212 11.85 3.52 5.68
C LEU A 212 12.42 2.11 5.93
N GLU A 213 13.11 1.54 4.94
CA GLU A 213 13.83 0.26 5.10
C GLU A 213 14.91 0.34 6.17
N LEU A 214 15.76 1.38 6.13
CA LEU A 214 16.81 1.56 7.14
C LEU A 214 16.25 1.69 8.55
N ILE A 215 15.18 2.48 8.72
CA ILE A 215 14.54 2.69 10.02
C ILE A 215 13.88 1.40 10.53
N SER A 216 13.22 0.65 9.64
CA SER A 216 12.65 -0.66 10.01
C SER A 216 13.72 -1.59 10.58
N VAL A 217 14.89 -1.65 9.94
CA VAL A 217 16.03 -2.45 10.39
C VAL A 217 16.65 -1.90 11.68
N HIS A 218 16.68 -0.58 11.88
CA HIS A 218 17.07 0.00 13.17
C HIS A 218 16.14 -0.41 14.30
N ASN A 219 14.81 -0.40 14.09
CA ASN A 219 13.84 -0.80 15.12
C ASN A 219 14.04 -2.28 15.51
N GLN A 220 14.21 -3.16 14.52
CA GLN A 220 14.51 -4.58 14.76
C GLN A 220 15.82 -4.77 15.53
N ARG A 221 16.87 -4.00 15.18
CA ARG A 221 18.14 -4.02 15.92
C ARG A 221 17.92 -3.65 17.39
N GLU A 222 17.21 -2.57 17.67
CA GLU A 222 16.97 -2.13 19.05
C GLU A 222 16.16 -3.15 19.85
N GLU A 223 15.15 -3.78 19.24
CA GLU A 223 14.41 -4.89 19.86
C GLU A 223 15.32 -6.08 20.20
N GLN A 224 16.17 -6.50 19.25
CA GLN A 224 17.11 -7.59 19.49
C GLN A 224 18.13 -7.23 20.58
N LEU A 225 18.62 -5.97 20.61
CA LEU A 225 19.52 -5.48 21.63
C LEU A 225 18.89 -5.45 23.03
N LYS A 226 17.57 -5.25 23.17
CA LYS A 226 16.85 -5.42 24.46
C LYS A 226 16.93 -6.88 24.95
N THR A 227 16.78 -7.84 24.05
CA THR A 227 16.93 -9.27 24.36
C THR A 227 18.36 -9.58 24.80
N VAL A 228 19.37 -9.10 24.05
CA VAL A 228 20.78 -9.23 24.44
C VAL A 228 21.05 -8.62 25.82
N ALA A 229 20.55 -7.42 26.10
CA ALA A 229 20.73 -6.77 27.38
C ALA A 229 20.12 -7.55 28.56
N THR A 230 19.06 -8.32 28.30
CA THR A 230 18.45 -9.21 29.31
C THR A 230 19.34 -10.43 29.54
N THR A 231 19.79 -11.10 28.48
CA THR A 231 20.71 -12.25 28.58
C THR A 231 22.04 -11.88 29.24
N LEU A 232 22.60 -10.70 28.94
CA LEU A 232 23.85 -10.20 29.55
C LEU A 232 23.77 -10.00 31.08
N LYS A 233 22.56 -9.90 31.64
CA LYS A 233 22.32 -9.77 33.08
C LYS A 233 22.13 -11.12 33.78
N ASP A 234 22.03 -12.22 33.03
CA ASP A 234 21.87 -13.54 33.62
C ASP A 234 23.13 -13.93 34.40
N LYS A 235 22.93 -14.39 35.65
CA LYS A 235 24.01 -14.78 36.56
C LYS A 235 24.79 -16.01 36.08
N ASN A 236 24.13 -16.85 35.28
CA ASN A 236 24.66 -18.12 34.80
C ASN A 236 25.21 -18.00 33.37
N LEU A 237 25.23 -16.79 32.80
CA LEU A 237 25.91 -16.51 31.54
C LEU A 237 27.42 -16.72 31.68
N SER A 238 28.02 -17.48 30.77
CA SER A 238 29.45 -17.74 30.77
C SER A 238 30.27 -16.50 30.38
N ALA A 239 31.52 -16.42 30.83
CA ALA A 239 32.41 -15.32 30.46
C ALA A 239 32.69 -15.28 28.95
N GLN A 240 32.73 -16.44 28.29
CA GLN A 240 32.92 -16.55 26.84
C GLN A 240 31.71 -16.01 26.07
N ASP A 241 30.51 -16.48 26.41
CA ASP A 241 29.27 -16.02 25.76
C ASP A 241 29.05 -14.52 25.97
N LYS A 242 29.33 -14.04 27.19
CA LYS A 242 29.30 -12.62 27.51
C LYS A 242 30.26 -11.82 26.62
N SER A 243 31.52 -12.24 26.52
CA SER A 243 32.51 -11.54 25.68
C SER A 243 32.12 -11.53 24.20
N GLN A 244 31.50 -12.61 23.70
CA GLN A 244 31.03 -12.69 22.32
C GLN A 244 29.85 -11.75 22.07
N LEU A 245 28.84 -11.77 22.94
CA LEU A 245 27.68 -10.89 22.85
C LEU A 245 28.09 -9.41 22.98
N ASP A 246 28.94 -9.05 23.94
CA ASP A 246 29.44 -7.67 24.10
C ASP A 246 30.14 -7.15 22.84
N LYS A 247 30.97 -8.01 22.19
CA LYS A 247 31.63 -7.67 20.92
C LYS A 247 30.59 -7.40 19.82
N LEU A 248 29.62 -8.29 19.65
CA LEU A 248 28.60 -8.15 18.60
C LEU A 248 27.72 -6.92 18.82
N VAL A 249 27.37 -6.59 20.07
CA VAL A 249 26.64 -5.36 20.42
C VAL A 249 27.40 -4.12 19.99
N LEU A 250 28.73 -4.09 20.17
CA LEU A 250 29.55 -2.95 19.73
C LEU A 250 29.67 -2.86 18.20
N GLU A 251 29.71 -4.00 17.51
CA GLU A 251 29.79 -4.05 16.05
C GLU A 251 28.48 -3.59 15.40
N ILE A 252 27.34 -4.10 15.86
CA ILE A 252 26.04 -3.76 15.28
C ILE A 252 25.66 -2.29 15.49
N LYS A 253 26.08 -1.67 16.62
CA LYS A 253 25.88 -0.24 16.88
C LYS A 253 26.68 0.67 15.94
N LYS A 254 27.72 0.14 15.29
CA LYS A 254 28.54 0.88 14.31
C LYS A 254 28.09 0.66 12.88
N ALA A 255 27.29 -0.38 12.62
CA ALA A 255 26.76 -0.68 11.30
C ALA A 255 25.76 0.40 10.88
N LYS A 256 25.88 0.86 9.62
CA LYS A 256 25.07 1.96 9.06
C LYS A 256 24.27 1.59 7.83
N LYS A 257 24.63 0.48 7.18
CA LYS A 257 23.93 -0.02 6.01
C LYS A 257 22.96 -1.10 6.44
N VAL A 258 21.82 -1.18 5.77
CA VAL A 258 20.80 -2.21 5.97
C VAL A 258 21.43 -3.61 6.01
N SER A 259 22.17 -3.99 4.96
CA SER A 259 22.78 -5.33 4.89
C SER A 259 23.77 -5.60 6.03
N ASP A 260 24.62 -4.63 6.38
CA ASP A 260 25.60 -4.79 7.46
C ASP A 260 24.90 -4.96 8.82
N ILE A 261 23.75 -4.31 9.03
CA ILE A 261 22.96 -4.46 10.25
C ILE A 261 22.28 -5.83 10.27
N GLU A 262 21.63 -6.24 9.17
CA GLU A 262 20.97 -7.54 9.04
C GLU A 262 21.93 -8.71 9.27
N ASP A 263 23.12 -8.67 8.65
CA ASP A 263 24.16 -9.68 8.84
C ASP A 263 24.56 -9.79 10.31
N LYS A 264 24.75 -8.64 10.98
CA LYS A 264 25.09 -8.60 12.40
C LYS A 264 23.94 -9.02 13.31
N MET A 265 22.69 -8.73 12.95
CA MET A 265 21.53 -9.26 13.67
C MET A 265 21.48 -10.78 13.58
N SER A 266 21.79 -11.36 12.42
CA SER A 266 21.86 -12.81 12.26
C SER A 266 22.96 -13.42 13.15
N GLU A 267 24.16 -12.84 13.16
CA GLU A 267 25.25 -13.27 14.05
C GLU A 267 24.85 -13.19 15.53
N ILE A 268 24.14 -12.12 15.93
CA ILE A 268 23.62 -11.95 17.30
C ILE A 268 22.59 -13.03 17.62
N SER A 269 21.67 -13.36 16.72
CA SER A 269 20.67 -14.40 16.95
C SER A 269 21.33 -15.75 17.26
N THR A 270 22.32 -16.17 16.47
CA THR A 270 23.04 -17.43 16.71
C THR A 270 23.79 -17.43 18.04
N ALA A 271 24.46 -16.30 18.37
CA ALA A 271 25.15 -16.16 19.65
C ALA A 271 24.18 -16.18 20.84
N LEU A 272 23.02 -15.54 20.70
CA LEU A 272 21.96 -15.53 21.71
C LEU A 272 21.39 -16.92 21.96
N GLU A 273 21.03 -17.65 20.90
CA GLU A 273 20.50 -19.02 21.01
C GLU A 273 21.49 -19.93 21.75
N THR A 274 22.77 -19.83 21.39
CA THR A 274 23.84 -20.59 22.06
C THR A 274 23.94 -20.21 23.54
N ALA A 275 24.01 -18.92 23.85
CA ALA A 275 24.11 -18.43 25.22
C ALA A 275 22.89 -18.83 26.07
N GLN A 276 21.68 -18.75 25.52
CA GLN A 276 20.45 -19.14 26.20
C GLN A 276 20.41 -20.65 26.47
N SER A 277 20.84 -21.47 25.52
CA SER A 277 20.94 -22.93 25.70
C SER A 277 21.97 -23.29 26.79
N ASN A 278 23.12 -22.60 26.82
CA ASN A 278 24.13 -22.79 27.85
C ASN A 278 23.63 -22.37 29.24
N ILE A 279 22.94 -21.23 29.34
CA ILE A 279 22.30 -20.76 30.58
C ILE A 279 21.28 -21.79 31.08
N GLN A 280 20.42 -22.31 30.19
CA GLN A 280 19.44 -23.32 30.55
C GLN A 280 20.12 -24.57 31.13
N THR A 281 21.13 -25.10 30.44
CA THR A 281 21.89 -26.26 30.91
C THR A 281 22.50 -26.00 32.29
N LYS A 282 23.05 -24.81 32.51
CA LYS A 282 23.63 -24.43 33.80
C LYS A 282 22.58 -24.34 34.91
N ASN A 283 21.41 -23.79 34.62
CA ASN A 283 20.29 -23.74 35.56
C ASN A 283 19.85 -25.15 35.98
N GLU A 284 19.74 -26.09 35.03
CA GLU A 284 19.37 -27.48 35.31
C GLU A 284 20.41 -28.18 36.21
N VAL A 285 21.71 -27.94 35.97
CA VAL A 285 22.80 -28.42 36.82
C VAL A 285 22.70 -27.83 38.24
N ASP A 286 22.49 -26.52 38.36
CA ASP A 286 22.39 -25.85 39.65
C ASP A 286 21.17 -26.34 40.46
N ASP A 287 20.03 -26.53 39.81
CA ASP A 287 18.80 -27.07 40.43
C ASP A 287 19.02 -28.51 40.93
N LYS A 288 19.67 -29.36 40.14
CA LYS A 288 19.98 -30.73 40.55
C LYS A 288 21.02 -30.78 41.67
N LYS A 289 21.99 -29.86 41.70
CA LYS A 289 22.89 -29.68 42.86
C LYS A 289 22.12 -29.26 44.10
N ALA A 290 21.14 -28.36 43.97
CA ALA A 290 20.30 -27.94 45.08
C ALA A 290 19.49 -29.10 45.67
N GLN A 291 19.00 -30.02 44.82
CA GLN A 291 18.32 -31.25 45.27
C GLN A 291 19.26 -32.20 46.04
N LEU A 292 20.55 -32.26 45.67
CA LEU A 292 21.56 -33.09 46.35
C LEU A 292 22.08 -32.49 47.68
N ASN A 293 21.68 -31.28 48.03
CA ASN A 293 22.20 -30.55 49.19
C ASN A 293 22.04 -31.31 50.52
N SER A 294 20.94 -32.06 50.70
CA SER A 294 20.73 -32.89 51.90
C SER A 294 21.74 -34.05 51.98
N THR A 295 21.98 -34.74 50.86
CA THR A 295 22.97 -35.81 50.75
C THR A 295 24.39 -35.26 50.98
N VAL A 296 24.74 -34.12 50.37
CA VAL A 296 26.02 -33.45 50.59
C VAL A 296 26.21 -33.10 52.07
N LYS A 297 25.19 -32.55 52.74
CA LYS A 297 25.24 -32.26 54.19
C LYS A 297 25.39 -33.52 55.04
N SER A 298 24.71 -34.61 54.68
CA SER A 298 24.87 -35.90 55.36
C SER A 298 26.27 -36.49 55.16
N ALA A 299 26.88 -36.30 53.99
CA ALA A 299 28.24 -36.72 53.73
C ALA A 299 29.24 -35.87 54.54
N GLN A 300 29.04 -34.55 54.58
CA GLN A 300 29.86 -33.62 55.37
C GLN A 300 29.83 -33.93 56.86
N SER A 301 28.70 -34.34 57.42
CA SER A 301 28.63 -34.67 58.87
C SER A 301 29.47 -35.90 59.23
N LEU A 302 29.61 -36.87 58.32
CA LEU A 302 30.45 -38.06 58.53
C LEU A 302 31.94 -37.70 58.66
N LEU A 303 32.42 -36.65 58.00
CA LEU A 303 33.82 -36.22 58.08
C LEU A 303 34.26 -35.84 59.51
N SER A 304 33.30 -35.41 60.32
CA SER A 304 33.48 -35.02 61.72
C SER A 304 33.24 -36.16 62.72
N ASP A 305 32.82 -37.34 62.28
CA ASP A 305 32.62 -38.48 63.18
C ASP A 305 33.97 -38.99 63.71
N THR A 306 33.97 -39.53 64.93
CA THR A 306 35.17 -39.98 65.63
C THR A 306 35.66 -41.34 65.11
N TYR A 307 34.75 -42.20 64.64
CA TYR A 307 35.08 -43.59 64.28
C TYR A 307 35.35 -43.78 62.77
N ILE A 308 35.25 -42.72 61.97
CA ILE A 308 35.51 -42.76 60.54
C ILE A 308 37.01 -42.87 60.25
N SER A 309 37.39 -43.72 59.29
CA SER A 309 38.79 -43.92 58.89
C SER A 309 39.32 -42.77 58.04
N ALA A 310 40.64 -42.60 57.98
CA ALA A 310 41.26 -41.60 57.11
C ALA A 310 40.94 -41.84 55.61
N ALA A 311 40.90 -43.10 55.18
CA ALA A 311 40.57 -43.47 53.81
C ALA A 311 39.11 -43.11 53.46
N ASP A 312 38.17 -43.37 54.37
CA ASP A 312 36.76 -43.01 54.19
C ASP A 312 36.56 -41.49 54.18
N LYS A 313 37.33 -40.73 54.99
CA LYS A 313 37.32 -39.26 54.93
C LYS A 313 37.73 -38.73 53.56
N THR A 314 38.82 -39.26 52.99
CA THR A 314 39.27 -38.89 51.65
C THR A 314 38.21 -39.21 50.60
N LEU A 315 37.62 -40.41 50.64
CA LEU A 315 36.59 -40.84 49.69
C LEU A 315 35.35 -39.93 49.72
N ILE A 316 34.89 -39.54 50.90
CA ILE A 316 33.76 -38.62 51.06
C ILE A 316 34.12 -37.21 50.57
N GLN A 317 35.31 -36.71 50.90
CA GLN A 317 35.76 -35.39 50.45
C GLN A 317 35.84 -35.33 48.92
N GLU A 318 36.41 -36.35 48.27
CA GLU A 318 36.47 -36.46 46.81
C GLU A 318 35.07 -36.51 46.18
N SER A 319 34.11 -37.19 46.82
CA SER A 319 32.73 -37.26 46.35
C SER A 319 32.01 -35.90 46.44
N ILE A 320 32.21 -35.16 47.55
CA ILE A 320 31.68 -33.80 47.72
C ILE A 320 32.29 -32.85 46.70
N ASP A 321 33.61 -32.91 46.52
CA ASP A 321 34.33 -32.08 45.55
C ASP A 321 33.85 -32.35 44.12
N SER A 322 33.58 -33.60 43.77
CA SER A 322 33.05 -33.99 42.45
C SER A 322 31.67 -33.38 42.19
N VAL A 323 30.77 -33.42 43.18
CA VAL A 323 29.44 -32.78 43.06
C VAL A 323 29.58 -31.27 42.91
N ASN A 324 30.47 -30.64 43.68
CA ASN A 324 30.68 -29.19 43.62
C ASN A 324 31.28 -28.76 42.27
N LYS A 325 32.22 -29.53 41.72
CA LYS A 325 32.93 -29.23 40.46
C LYS A 325 32.18 -29.60 39.19
N ALA A 326 31.15 -30.44 39.25
CA ALA A 326 30.40 -30.84 38.05
C ALA A 326 29.81 -29.63 37.31
N GLU A 327 30.06 -29.52 36.01
CA GLU A 327 29.56 -28.43 35.17
C GLU A 327 28.50 -28.89 34.17
N THR A 328 28.45 -30.20 33.91
CA THR A 328 27.46 -30.83 33.02
C THR A 328 26.51 -31.75 33.81
N LEU A 329 25.35 -32.06 33.21
CA LEU A 329 24.41 -33.03 33.77
C LEU A 329 25.04 -34.42 33.90
N ASP A 330 25.78 -34.88 32.89
CA ASP A 330 26.43 -36.20 32.91
C ASP A 330 27.49 -36.32 34.02
N GLU A 331 28.27 -35.26 34.24
CA GLU A 331 29.23 -35.20 35.36
C GLU A 331 28.51 -35.20 36.70
N LEU A 332 27.43 -34.42 36.81
CA LEU A 332 26.65 -34.32 38.04
C LEU A 332 25.95 -35.65 38.36
N ASP A 333 25.49 -36.39 37.36
CA ASP A 333 24.82 -37.68 37.55
C ASP A 333 25.78 -38.74 38.08
N LYS A 334 27.00 -38.78 37.52
CA LYS A 334 28.08 -39.64 38.03
C LYS A 334 28.48 -39.23 39.45
N ALA A 335 28.65 -37.94 39.69
CA ALA A 335 29.01 -37.42 41.02
C ALA A 335 27.91 -37.68 42.05
N SER A 336 26.64 -37.56 41.65
CA SER A 336 25.45 -37.83 42.46
C SER A 336 25.41 -39.29 42.90
N GLN A 337 25.60 -40.23 41.97
CA GLN A 337 25.64 -41.64 42.30
C GLN A 337 26.80 -41.96 43.25
N ASN A 338 27.99 -41.43 42.95
CA ASN A 338 29.18 -41.63 43.78
C ASN A 338 28.99 -41.11 45.21
N ILE A 339 28.43 -39.91 45.40
CA ILE A 339 28.23 -39.37 46.76
C ILE A 339 27.18 -40.18 47.53
N ILE A 340 26.13 -40.67 46.87
CA ILE A 340 25.08 -41.50 47.51
C ILE A 340 25.68 -42.83 47.98
N ASP A 341 26.40 -43.52 47.08
CA ASP A 341 26.98 -44.84 47.35
C ASP A 341 28.07 -44.77 48.41
N ASN A 342 28.99 -43.81 48.28
CA ASN A 342 30.09 -43.65 49.22
C ASN A 342 29.59 -43.18 50.59
N THR A 343 28.62 -42.28 50.66
CA THR A 343 28.01 -41.87 51.95
C THR A 343 27.38 -43.07 52.65
N SER A 344 26.64 -43.91 51.92
CA SER A 344 26.00 -45.10 52.49
C SER A 344 27.02 -46.12 52.99
N LYS A 345 28.06 -46.41 52.19
CA LYS A 345 29.15 -47.33 52.54
C LYS A 345 29.91 -46.85 53.77
N VAL A 346 30.31 -45.58 53.80
CA VAL A 346 31.08 -45.00 54.89
C VAL A 346 30.27 -44.94 56.18
N LYS A 347 28.97 -44.64 56.09
CA LYS A 347 28.07 -44.70 57.25
C LYS A 347 28.05 -46.10 57.88
N ALA A 348 27.93 -47.16 57.07
CA ALA A 348 27.95 -48.54 57.55
C ALA A 348 29.31 -48.93 58.17
N ASN A 349 30.42 -48.51 57.55
CA ASN A 349 31.76 -48.71 58.11
C ASN A 349 31.91 -48.05 59.48
N ASN A 350 31.46 -46.80 59.60
CA ASN A 350 31.51 -46.02 60.84
C ASN A 350 30.64 -46.64 61.96
N GLU A 351 29.43 -47.10 61.64
CA GLU A 351 28.57 -47.82 62.59
C GLU A 351 29.20 -49.13 63.07
N THR A 352 29.85 -49.87 62.16
CA THR A 352 30.59 -51.11 62.50
C THR A 352 31.79 -50.81 63.41
N ALA A 353 32.57 -49.78 63.09
CA ALA A 353 33.72 -49.36 63.89
C ALA A 353 33.31 -48.90 65.30
N LYS A 354 32.21 -48.16 65.40
CA LYS A 354 31.62 -47.75 66.67
C LYS A 354 31.18 -48.95 67.51
N ALA A 355 30.43 -49.89 66.93
CA ALA A 355 30.00 -51.10 67.63
C ALA A 355 31.19 -51.96 68.12
N ALA A 356 32.26 -52.05 67.32
CA ALA A 356 33.49 -52.73 67.74
C ALA A 356 34.19 -52.01 68.90
N ALA A 357 34.25 -50.69 68.87
CA ALA A 357 34.83 -49.88 69.95
C ALA A 357 34.01 -50.01 71.25
N ASP A 358 32.68 -49.98 71.16
CA ASP A 358 31.78 -50.13 72.31
C ASP A 358 31.89 -51.53 72.93
N LYS A 359 31.94 -52.58 72.11
CA LYS A 359 32.18 -53.97 72.59
C LYS A 359 33.52 -54.12 73.31
N LYS A 360 34.57 -53.44 72.83
CA LYS A 360 35.89 -53.44 73.48
C LYS A 360 35.86 -52.76 74.85
N LYS A 361 35.14 -51.64 75.00
CA LYS A 361 34.92 -50.98 76.29
C LYS A 361 34.19 -51.88 77.27
N GLU A 362 33.11 -52.53 76.83
CA GLU A 362 32.32 -53.43 77.69
C GLU A 362 33.12 -54.65 78.18
N MET A 363 33.97 -55.23 77.33
CA MET A 363 34.86 -56.33 77.71
C MET A 363 35.98 -55.91 78.66
N THR A 364 36.43 -54.66 78.59
CA THR A 364 37.47 -54.12 79.47
C THR A 364 36.90 -53.86 80.87
N ASN A 365 35.68 -53.29 80.94
CA ASN A 365 34.99 -53.01 82.20
C ASN A 365 34.47 -54.28 82.94
N LYS A 366 34.42 -55.44 82.28
CA LYS A 366 34.07 -56.74 82.93
C LYS A 366 35.30 -57.52 83.45
N LYS A 367 36.52 -57.04 83.19
CA LYS A 367 37.78 -57.66 83.63
C LYS A 367 38.45 -56.93 84.79
N GLU A 368 37.98 -55.74 85.13
CA GLU A 368 38.18 -55.06 86.42
C GLU A 368 37.11 -55.53 87.42
#